data_AF-A0A7J8NX94-F1
#
_entry.id   AF-A0A7J8NX94-F1
#
_cell.length_a   1.000
_cell.length_b   1.000
_cell.length_c   1.000
_cell.angle_alpha   90.00
_cell.angle_beta   90.00
_cell.angle_gamma   90.00
#
_symmetry.space_group_name_H-M   'P 1'
#
loop_
_entity.id
_entity.type
_entity.pdbx_description
1 polymer ?
#
loop_
_entity_poly.entity_id
_entity_poly.type
_entity_poly.pdbx_seq_one_letter_code
_entity_poly.pdbx_strand_id
1 'polypeptide(L)'
;MRNRNTKRDGLYSGDKTRAEVKDLHSRILVAIRSAETISERIEKLRDEELQPQLIELLHGLMRNWQIMLESHETQNRIMFEVKSFNCPTYGKFCNDSHRLATLQLVAELHNWRSCFVAFLCSQKSYIEALSGWLAKFIAPEVELCSKKRSSAPTLRVNGPPLLATCHEWLASLEKLPKEAVSCALKSFGKDMRALWVQQGEEQKHKRKVDGLAKELERKVLAFQRTESRILGSKLSEKDIEVNVRNRIEYLAERKNMLDMLRKRIDAEKLKHITVMEQTQQITVKGFQTGFYSVFGSLVEFSKASIKMYADLVTYCETTKVPEKEDEDEPSYVEEMSSYLWG
;
A
#
# COMPACT_ATOMS: atom_id res chain seq x y z
N MET A 1 60.85 -3.41 73.84
CA MET A 1 60.67 -3.84 72.44
C MET A 1 59.22 -3.64 72.01
N ARG A 2 58.93 -2.66 71.15
CA ARG A 2 57.74 -2.54 70.25
C ARG A 2 57.57 -1.06 69.89
N ASN A 3 58.03 -0.62 68.70
CA ASN A 3 57.35 0.40 67.87
C ASN A 3 58.12 0.80 66.57
N ARG A 4 58.73 -0.14 65.83
CA ARG A 4 59.34 0.20 64.51
C ARG A 4 58.71 -0.49 63.29
N ASN A 5 57.77 -1.42 63.47
CA ASN A 5 57.17 -2.15 62.34
C ASN A 5 55.83 -1.56 61.86
N THR A 6 55.11 -0.79 62.68
CA THR A 6 53.82 -0.18 62.28
C THR A 6 53.97 1.03 61.35
N LYS A 7 55.10 1.75 61.45
CA LYS A 7 55.36 2.96 60.63
C LYS A 7 55.86 2.65 59.21
N ARG A 8 56.44 1.46 59.00
CA ARG A 8 56.96 1.01 57.70
C ARG A 8 55.85 0.43 56.81
N ASP A 9 54.90 -0.28 57.41
CA ASP A 9 53.68 -0.75 56.72
C ASP A 9 52.78 0.41 56.28
N GLY A 10 52.65 1.47 57.10
CA GLY A 10 51.84 2.65 56.76
C GLY A 10 52.40 3.51 55.61
N LEU A 11 53.73 3.59 55.47
CA LEU A 11 54.36 4.23 54.29
C LEU A 11 54.19 3.37 53.03
N TYR A 12 54.41 2.06 53.15
CA TYR A 12 54.29 1.12 52.03
C TYR A 12 52.83 1.00 51.53
N SER A 13 51.85 1.08 52.43
CA SER A 13 50.42 1.10 52.06
C SER A 13 50.02 2.41 51.36
N GLY A 14 50.57 3.56 51.79
CA GLY A 14 50.29 4.86 51.16
C GLY A 14 50.85 4.98 49.75
N ASP A 15 52.05 4.46 49.51
CA ASP A 15 52.66 4.43 48.18
C ASP A 15 51.92 3.47 47.23
N LYS A 16 51.42 2.34 47.75
CA LYS A 16 50.57 1.41 46.98
C LYS A 16 49.25 2.05 46.57
N THR A 17 48.52 2.69 47.47
CA THR A 17 47.27 3.39 47.15
C THR A 17 47.50 4.53 46.15
N ARG A 18 48.61 5.27 46.28
CA ARG A 18 48.98 6.31 45.30
C ARG A 18 49.25 5.75 43.91
N ALA A 19 49.91 4.60 43.82
CA ALA A 19 50.15 3.91 42.55
C ALA A 19 48.84 3.41 41.91
N GLU A 20 47.94 2.82 42.71
CA GLU A 20 46.61 2.37 42.26
C GLU A 20 45.74 3.54 41.75
N VAL A 21 45.78 4.70 42.42
CA VAL A 21 45.07 5.91 41.96
C VAL A 21 45.65 6.44 40.65
N LYS A 22 46.98 6.43 40.49
CA LYS A 22 47.63 6.84 39.23
C LYS A 22 47.27 5.89 38.08
N ASP A 23 47.30 4.59 38.31
CA ASP A 23 46.87 3.58 37.33
C ASP A 23 45.41 3.81 36.92
N LEU A 24 44.51 3.98 37.90
CA LEU A 24 43.10 4.26 37.64
C LEU A 24 42.91 5.54 36.82
N HIS A 25 43.63 6.61 37.16
CA HIS A 25 43.59 7.87 36.43
C HIS A 25 44.06 7.70 34.98
N SER A 26 45.18 6.99 34.75
CA SER A 26 45.67 6.68 33.40
C SER A 26 44.65 5.85 32.62
N ARG A 27 44.00 4.86 33.23
CA ARG A 27 42.95 4.05 32.60
C ARG A 27 41.72 4.87 32.24
N ILE A 28 41.30 5.80 33.09
CA ILE A 28 40.21 6.74 32.81
C ILE A 28 40.57 7.62 31.62
N LEU A 29 41.77 8.21 31.59
CA LEU A 29 42.21 9.05 30.46
C LEU A 29 42.27 8.27 29.14
N VAL A 30 42.78 7.04 29.16
CA VAL A 30 42.80 6.17 27.97
C VAL A 30 41.37 5.84 27.51
N ALA A 31 40.46 5.56 28.44
CA ALA A 31 39.05 5.30 28.11
C ALA A 31 38.36 6.54 27.51
N ILE A 32 38.61 7.74 28.05
CA ILE A 32 38.10 9.01 27.51
C ILE A 32 38.61 9.22 26.08
N ARG A 33 39.93 9.13 25.85
CA ARG A 33 40.51 9.29 24.50
C ARG A 33 39.97 8.26 23.50
N SER A 34 39.81 7.00 23.95
CA SER A 34 39.21 5.96 23.12
C SER A 34 37.75 6.29 22.77
N ALA A 35 36.97 6.85 23.69
CA ALA A 35 35.60 7.27 23.44
C ALA A 35 35.55 8.46 22.48
N GLU A 36 36.41 9.47 22.65
CA GLU A 36 36.55 10.63 21.74
C GLU A 36 36.85 10.18 20.31
N THR A 37 37.84 9.30 20.11
CA THR A 37 38.18 8.77 18.77
C THR A 37 37.02 8.01 18.13
N ILE A 38 36.23 7.26 18.91
CA ILE A 38 35.05 6.57 18.41
C ILE A 38 33.96 7.58 18.02
N SER A 39 33.70 8.58 18.86
CA SER A 39 32.73 9.65 18.59
C SER A 39 33.07 10.41 17.31
N GLU A 40 34.31 10.85 17.12
CA GLU A 40 34.77 11.52 15.90
C GLU A 40 34.51 10.67 14.64
N ARG A 41 34.75 9.36 14.73
CA ARG A 41 34.49 8.45 13.61
C ARG A 41 32.99 8.30 13.31
N ILE A 42 32.13 8.31 14.33
CA ILE A 42 30.68 8.28 14.15
C ILE A 42 30.18 9.59 13.54
N GLU A 43 30.72 10.73 13.95
CA GLU A 43 30.38 12.04 13.37
C GLU A 43 30.74 12.12 11.88
N LYS A 44 31.94 11.65 11.50
CA LYS A 44 32.31 11.53 10.07
C LYS A 44 31.35 10.64 9.29
N LEU A 45 31.02 9.45 9.80
CA LEU A 45 30.04 8.57 9.16
C LEU A 45 28.67 9.24 9.00
N ARG A 46 28.23 10.02 9.99
CA ARG A 46 26.95 10.73 9.97
C ARG A 46 26.93 11.87 8.95
N ASP A 47 27.93 12.74 9.00
CA ASP A 47 27.91 14.03 8.29
C ASP A 47 28.54 13.92 6.89
N GLU A 48 29.62 13.15 6.74
CA GLU A 48 30.36 13.03 5.48
C GLU A 48 29.83 11.89 4.59
N GLU A 49 29.29 10.80 5.18
CA GLU A 49 28.83 9.65 4.40
C GLU A 49 27.29 9.52 4.35
N LEU A 50 26.63 9.53 5.50
CA LEU A 50 25.19 9.26 5.57
C LEU A 50 24.34 10.42 5.02
N GLN A 51 24.68 11.67 5.36
CA GLN A 51 23.94 12.84 4.89
C GLN A 51 23.88 12.93 3.35
N PRO A 52 24.98 12.84 2.58
CA PRO A 52 24.90 12.88 1.12
C PRO A 52 24.11 11.69 0.54
N GLN A 53 24.23 10.49 1.11
CA GLN A 53 23.43 9.33 0.69
C GLN A 53 21.93 9.57 0.92
N LEU A 54 21.55 10.22 2.01
CA LEU A 54 20.14 10.53 2.28
C LEU A 54 19.59 11.57 1.30
N ILE A 55 20.41 12.58 0.94
CA ILE A 55 20.04 13.57 -0.08
C ILE A 55 19.90 12.90 -1.45
N GLU A 56 20.78 11.97 -1.80
CA GLU A 56 20.67 11.19 -3.03
C GLU A 56 19.38 10.33 -3.03
N LEU A 57 19.04 9.71 -1.90
CA LEU A 57 17.80 8.97 -1.73
C LEU A 57 16.56 9.86 -1.94
N LEU A 58 16.54 11.07 -1.37
CA LEU A 58 15.45 12.03 -1.56
C LEU A 58 15.27 12.38 -3.04
N HIS A 59 16.37 12.63 -3.76
CA HIS A 59 16.33 12.85 -5.21
C HIS A 59 15.81 11.62 -5.97
N GLY A 60 16.27 10.41 -5.59
CA GLY A 60 15.81 9.17 -6.20
C GLY A 60 14.31 8.96 -6.02
N LEU A 61 13.80 9.19 -4.81
CA LEU A 61 12.37 9.12 -4.50
C LEU A 61 11.57 10.16 -5.28
N MET A 62 12.05 11.41 -5.35
CA MET A 62 11.42 12.46 -6.15
C MET A 62 11.29 12.05 -7.63
N ARG A 63 12.37 11.54 -8.23
CA ARG A 63 12.37 11.06 -9.62
C ARG A 63 11.41 9.88 -9.83
N ASN A 64 11.35 8.94 -8.89
CA ASN A 64 10.40 7.83 -8.95
C ASN A 64 8.96 8.35 -8.99
N TRP A 65 8.62 9.35 -8.18
CA TRP A 65 7.29 9.94 -8.19
C TRP A 65 6.98 10.75 -9.45
N GLN A 66 7.98 11.34 -10.10
CA GLN A 66 7.82 11.96 -11.43
C GLN A 66 7.42 10.92 -12.48
N ILE A 67 8.10 9.77 -12.51
CA ILE A 67 7.76 8.65 -13.41
C ILE A 67 6.34 8.13 -13.12
N MET A 68 5.98 7.98 -11.84
CA MET A 68 4.64 7.55 -11.44
C MET A 68 3.57 8.56 -11.85
N LEU A 69 3.86 9.86 -11.74
CA LEU A 69 2.94 10.92 -12.17
C LEU A 69 2.64 10.79 -13.67
N GLU A 70 3.67 10.74 -14.52
CA GLU A 70 3.50 10.63 -15.97
C GLU A 70 2.71 9.36 -16.37
N SER A 71 3.01 8.24 -15.71
CA SER A 71 2.32 6.97 -15.94
C SER A 71 0.83 7.08 -15.58
N HIS A 72 0.52 7.60 -14.39
CA HIS A 72 -0.85 7.70 -13.91
C HIS A 72 -1.66 8.77 -14.61
N GLU A 73 -1.06 9.88 -15.07
CA GLU A 73 -1.73 10.86 -15.93
C GLU A 73 -2.13 10.24 -17.27
N THR A 74 -1.22 9.45 -17.86
CA THR A 74 -1.50 8.72 -19.10
C THR A 74 -2.62 7.71 -18.91
N GLN A 75 -2.56 6.90 -17.85
CA GLN A 75 -3.59 5.92 -17.52
C GLN A 75 -4.95 6.57 -17.21
N ASN A 76 -4.94 7.71 -16.51
CA ASN A 76 -6.14 8.48 -16.21
C ASN A 76 -6.80 9.01 -17.50
N ARG A 77 -6.00 9.60 -18.40
CA ARG A 77 -6.47 10.08 -19.72
C ARG A 77 -7.07 8.94 -20.55
N ILE A 78 -6.39 7.80 -20.63
CA ILE A 78 -6.93 6.60 -21.31
C ILE A 78 -8.30 6.26 -20.73
N MET A 79 -8.41 6.20 -19.40
CA MET A 79 -9.66 5.81 -18.76
C MET A 79 -10.76 6.86 -18.92
N PHE A 80 -10.43 8.14 -19.03
CA PHE A 80 -11.38 9.20 -19.37
C PHE A 80 -11.96 9.01 -20.78
N GLU A 81 -11.13 8.61 -21.74
CA GLU A 81 -11.50 8.47 -23.15
C GLU A 81 -12.19 7.14 -23.50
N VAL A 82 -11.99 6.09 -22.69
CA VAL A 82 -12.58 4.76 -22.93
C VAL A 82 -14.11 4.81 -22.89
N LYS A 83 -14.74 4.51 -24.04
CA LYS A 83 -16.20 4.37 -24.19
C LYS A 83 -16.67 2.93 -24.37
N SER A 84 -15.77 2.04 -24.79
CA SER A 84 -16.04 0.62 -25.02
C SER A 84 -14.72 -0.16 -25.03
N PHE A 85 -14.78 -1.48 -24.83
CA PHE A 85 -13.61 -2.36 -24.93
C PHE A 85 -13.56 -3.02 -26.30
N ASN A 86 -12.46 -2.83 -27.03
CA ASN A 86 -12.17 -3.55 -28.28
C ASN A 86 -11.70 -4.98 -27.99
N CYS A 87 -12.59 -5.81 -27.46
CA CYS A 87 -12.29 -7.20 -27.12
C CYS A 87 -13.23 -8.16 -27.88
N PRO A 88 -12.73 -9.26 -28.47
CA PRO A 88 -13.56 -10.26 -29.16
C PRO A 88 -14.61 -10.93 -28.26
N THR A 89 -14.46 -10.84 -26.94
CA THR A 89 -15.44 -11.34 -25.96
C THR A 89 -16.40 -10.26 -25.46
N TYR A 90 -16.17 -8.99 -25.80
CA TYR A 90 -17.11 -7.91 -25.55
C TYR A 90 -18.42 -8.19 -26.28
N GLY A 91 -19.56 -7.95 -25.62
CA GLY A 91 -20.86 -8.29 -26.18
C GLY A 91 -21.29 -9.74 -25.96
N LYS A 92 -20.42 -10.64 -25.48
CA LYS A 92 -20.73 -12.06 -25.27
C LYS A 92 -21.19 -12.35 -23.83
N PHE A 93 -21.82 -13.50 -23.66
CA PHE A 93 -22.24 -14.06 -22.39
C PHE A 93 -21.08 -14.22 -21.39
N CYS A 94 -21.32 -13.86 -20.13
CA CYS A 94 -20.40 -14.00 -19.01
C CYS A 94 -20.27 -15.46 -18.55
N ASN A 95 -19.28 -16.16 -19.09
CA ASN A 95 -18.90 -17.50 -18.65
C ASN A 95 -18.08 -17.51 -17.33
N ASP A 96 -17.70 -18.70 -16.86
CA ASP A 96 -16.95 -18.86 -15.61
C ASP A 96 -15.56 -18.22 -15.65
N SER A 97 -14.91 -18.15 -16.83
CA SER A 97 -13.60 -17.48 -16.95
C SER A 97 -13.70 -15.97 -16.72
N HIS A 98 -14.78 -15.32 -17.19
CA HIS A 98 -14.99 -13.89 -16.91
C HIS A 98 -15.19 -13.64 -15.41
N ARG A 99 -15.98 -14.49 -14.72
CA ARG A 99 -16.19 -14.38 -13.27
C ARG A 99 -14.93 -14.60 -12.48
N LEU A 100 -14.11 -15.58 -12.89
CA LEU A 100 -12.81 -15.82 -12.28
C LEU A 100 -11.88 -14.60 -12.45
N ALA A 101 -11.82 -14.03 -13.66
CA ALA A 101 -11.03 -12.83 -13.92
C ALA A 101 -11.49 -11.63 -13.08
N THR A 102 -12.80 -11.42 -12.93
CA THR A 102 -13.32 -10.36 -12.05
C THR A 102 -12.96 -10.61 -10.58
N LEU A 103 -13.00 -11.85 -10.10
CA LEU A 103 -12.60 -12.19 -8.74
C LEU A 103 -11.09 -12.00 -8.51
N GLN A 104 -10.26 -12.38 -9.49
CA GLN A 104 -8.82 -12.13 -9.46
C GLN A 104 -8.52 -10.63 -9.43
N LEU A 105 -9.22 -9.82 -10.21
CA LEU A 105 -9.08 -8.36 -10.17
C LEU A 105 -9.43 -7.80 -8.79
N VAL A 106 -10.49 -8.30 -8.13
CA VAL A 106 -10.81 -7.89 -6.74
C VAL A 106 -9.66 -8.20 -5.79
N ALA A 107 -9.03 -9.37 -5.92
CA ALA A 107 -7.89 -9.77 -5.11
C ALA A 107 -6.67 -8.88 -5.39
N GLU A 108 -6.37 -8.59 -6.65
CA GLU A 108 -5.25 -7.72 -7.03
C GLU A 108 -5.46 -6.27 -6.58
N LEU A 109 -6.69 -5.74 -6.60
CA LEU A 109 -6.99 -4.41 -6.04
C LEU A 109 -6.75 -4.36 -4.52
N HIS A 110 -7.07 -5.44 -3.81
CA HIS A 110 -6.78 -5.54 -2.38
C HIS A 110 -5.27 -5.65 -2.12
N ASN A 111 -4.57 -6.46 -2.91
CA ASN A 111 -3.13 -6.61 -2.84
C ASN A 111 -2.42 -5.28 -3.12
N TRP A 112 -2.79 -4.59 -4.20
CA TRP A 112 -2.26 -3.28 -4.55
C TRP A 112 -2.44 -2.27 -3.42
N ARG A 113 -3.64 -2.18 -2.84
CA ARG A 113 -3.89 -1.31 -1.68
C ARG A 113 -2.99 -1.66 -0.48
N SER A 114 -2.81 -2.94 -0.21
CA SER A 114 -1.97 -3.42 0.89
C SER A 114 -0.51 -3.07 0.66
N CYS A 115 0.00 -3.30 -0.55
CA CYS A 115 1.36 -2.93 -0.94
C CYS A 115 1.61 -1.42 -0.86
N PHE A 116 0.64 -0.60 -1.29
CA PHE A 116 0.73 0.85 -1.20
C PHE A 116 0.85 1.33 0.25
N VAL A 117 0.00 0.81 1.14
CA VAL A 117 0.08 1.13 2.59
C VAL A 117 1.40 0.63 3.18
N ALA A 118 1.80 -0.60 2.87
CA ALA A 118 3.05 -1.19 3.35
C ALA A 118 4.28 -0.39 2.91
N PHE A 119 4.30 0.12 1.68
CA PHE A 119 5.36 0.99 1.18
C PHE A 119 5.50 2.26 2.04
N LEU A 120 4.40 2.96 2.33
CA LEU A 120 4.41 4.17 3.16
C LEU A 120 4.80 3.87 4.61
N CYS A 121 4.29 2.78 5.18
CA CYS A 121 4.66 2.36 6.53
C CYS A 121 6.16 2.00 6.62
N SER A 122 6.70 1.34 5.60
CA SER A 122 8.14 0.97 5.56
C SER A 122 9.01 2.22 5.48
N GLN A 123 8.61 3.20 4.65
CA GLN A 123 9.29 4.48 4.58
C GLN A 123 9.25 5.22 5.92
N LYS A 124 8.08 5.35 6.54
CA LYS A 124 7.93 5.96 7.86
C LYS A 124 8.82 5.28 8.91
N SER A 125 8.76 3.95 8.98
CA SER A 125 9.54 3.16 9.95
C SER A 125 11.05 3.34 9.75
N TYR A 126 11.51 3.42 8.50
CA TYR A 126 12.91 3.69 8.19
C TYR A 126 13.35 5.06 8.73
N ILE A 127 12.55 6.11 8.51
CA ILE A 127 12.88 7.46 8.99
C ILE A 127 12.75 7.58 10.51
N GLU A 128 11.79 6.90 11.15
CA GLU A 128 11.68 6.82 12.60
C GLU A 128 12.91 6.16 13.23
N ALA A 129 13.38 5.05 12.65
CA ALA A 129 14.59 4.37 13.10
C ALA A 129 15.83 5.26 12.96
N LEU A 130 15.94 5.97 11.83
CA LEU A 130 17.04 6.91 11.57
C LEU A 130 17.01 8.11 12.53
N SER A 131 15.84 8.73 12.72
CA SER A 131 15.63 9.81 13.70
C SER A 131 15.99 9.36 15.12
N GLY A 132 15.54 8.16 15.52
CA GLY A 132 15.86 7.58 16.83
C GLY A 132 17.35 7.29 17.02
N TRP A 133 18.08 6.92 15.97
CA TRP A 133 19.54 6.80 16.02
C TRP A 133 20.21 8.17 16.15
N LEU A 134 19.78 9.16 15.36
CA LEU A 134 20.32 10.51 15.37
C LEU A 134 20.07 11.27 16.70
N ALA A 135 18.94 11.00 17.36
CA ALA A 135 18.61 11.61 18.65
C ALA A 135 19.60 11.24 19.77
N LYS A 136 20.35 10.14 19.63
CA LYS A 136 21.39 9.73 20.59
C LYS A 136 22.60 10.67 20.62
N PHE A 137 22.74 11.54 19.62
CA PHE A 137 23.80 12.55 19.55
C PHE A 137 23.41 13.89 20.17
N ILE A 138 22.17 14.03 20.66
CA ILE A 138 21.80 15.19 21.47
C ILE A 138 22.41 14.97 22.85
N ALA A 139 23.37 15.82 23.23
CA ALA A 139 23.93 15.76 24.57
C ALA A 139 22.80 15.92 25.60
N PRO A 140 22.70 15.03 26.61
CA PRO A 140 21.95 15.37 27.82
C PRO A 140 22.58 16.64 28.36
N GLU A 141 21.78 17.64 28.71
CA GLU A 141 22.23 18.82 29.43
C GLU A 141 22.71 18.35 30.81
N VAL A 142 23.94 17.86 30.89
CA VAL A 142 24.56 17.53 32.15
C VAL A 142 24.98 18.87 32.74
N GLU A 143 24.14 19.41 33.62
CA GLU A 143 24.54 20.44 34.59
C GLU A 143 25.63 19.87 35.51
N LEU A 144 26.84 19.66 34.99
CA LEU A 144 28.03 19.54 35.81
C LEU A 144 28.29 20.94 36.38
N CYS A 145 27.78 21.14 37.59
CA CYS A 145 27.98 22.31 38.45
C CYS A 145 29.12 23.24 38.00
N SER A 146 28.78 24.31 37.29
CA SER A 146 29.52 25.56 37.41
C SER A 146 28.51 26.69 37.63
N LYS A 147 28.46 27.19 38.86
CA LYS A 147 27.78 28.44 39.20
C LYS A 147 28.53 29.57 38.48
N LYS A 148 28.10 29.94 37.28
CA LYS A 148 28.28 31.30 36.74
C LYS A 148 27.05 31.68 35.91
N ARG A 149 26.58 32.90 36.16
CA ARG A 149 25.30 33.47 35.71
C ARG A 149 25.28 33.75 34.20
N SER A 150 24.04 33.89 33.71
CA SER A 150 23.57 34.45 32.42
C SER A 150 23.93 33.64 31.18
N SER A 151 23.04 33.35 30.24
CA SER A 151 21.78 34.01 29.82
C SER A 151 20.72 32.94 29.46
N ALA A 152 19.49 33.35 29.17
CA ALA A 152 18.38 32.45 28.84
C ALA A 152 18.77 31.44 27.74
N PRO A 153 18.48 30.13 27.89
CA PRO A 153 18.80 29.18 26.84
C PRO A 153 17.85 29.43 25.68
N THR A 154 18.37 30.03 24.60
CA THR A 154 17.76 29.82 23.30
C THR A 154 17.85 28.33 23.05
N LEU A 155 16.69 27.68 22.89
CA LEU A 155 16.55 26.27 22.57
C LEU A 155 17.05 26.04 21.13
N ARG A 156 18.32 26.33 20.83
CA ARG A 156 18.99 25.75 19.66
C ARG A 156 19.03 24.26 19.95
N VAL A 157 18.28 23.49 19.16
CA VAL A 157 18.33 22.04 19.18
C VAL A 157 19.78 21.68 18.85
N ASN A 158 20.59 21.39 19.87
CA ASN A 158 21.97 20.91 19.78
C ASN A 158 21.98 19.48 19.24
N GLY A 159 21.44 19.28 18.04
CA GLY A 159 21.32 18.01 17.37
C GLY A 159 21.81 18.10 15.93
N PRO A 160 22.20 16.98 15.30
CA PRO A 160 22.66 16.97 13.93
C PRO A 160 21.61 17.58 12.98
N PRO A 161 21.98 18.40 11.97
CA PRO A 161 21.04 18.94 10.98
C PRO A 161 20.16 17.86 10.33
N LEU A 162 20.73 16.67 10.14
CA LEU A 162 20.02 15.50 9.61
C LEU A 162 18.81 15.06 10.46
N LEU A 163 18.86 15.29 11.78
CA LEU A 163 17.75 14.99 12.68
C LEU A 163 16.54 15.88 12.39
N ALA A 164 16.78 17.18 12.17
CA ALA A 164 15.74 18.13 11.80
C ALA A 164 15.11 17.76 10.45
N THR A 165 15.92 17.36 9.47
CA THR A 165 15.44 16.81 8.20
C THR A 165 14.55 15.59 8.40
N CYS A 166 14.92 14.64 9.26
CA CYS A 166 14.11 13.45 9.53
C CYS A 166 12.75 13.82 10.14
N HIS A 167 12.71 14.78 11.06
CA HIS A 167 11.46 15.26 11.65
C HIS A 167 10.56 15.94 10.61
N GLU A 168 11.12 16.80 9.75
CA GLU A 168 10.36 17.45 8.68
C GLU A 168 9.85 16.42 7.66
N TRP A 169 10.66 15.41 7.35
CA TRP A 169 10.25 14.32 6.47
C TRP A 169 9.07 13.53 7.06
N LEU A 170 9.14 13.14 8.34
CA LEU A 170 8.03 12.47 9.03
C LEU A 170 6.77 13.33 9.05
N ALA A 171 6.90 14.61 9.39
CA ALA A 171 5.78 15.55 9.42
C ALA A 171 5.14 15.72 8.03
N SER A 172 5.96 15.72 6.97
CA SER A 172 5.48 15.84 5.60
C SER A 172 4.82 14.56 5.07
N LEU A 173 5.30 13.37 5.46
CA LEU A 173 4.67 12.10 5.10
C LEU A 173 3.24 11.98 5.64
N GLU A 174 2.95 12.56 6.80
CA GLU A 174 1.59 12.57 7.36
C GLU A 174 0.62 13.50 6.61
N LYS A 175 1.13 14.48 5.86
CA LYS A 175 0.33 15.42 5.06
C LYS A 175 -0.05 14.86 3.68
N LEU A 176 0.55 13.73 3.26
CA LEU A 176 0.29 13.14 1.95
C LEU A 176 -1.15 12.58 1.86
N PRO A 177 -1.81 12.65 0.69
CA PRO A 177 -3.19 12.19 0.51
C PRO A 177 -3.30 10.65 0.36
N LYS A 178 -2.67 9.89 1.26
CA LYS A 178 -2.61 8.41 1.24
C LYS A 178 -3.98 7.76 1.42
N GLU A 179 -4.88 8.42 2.15
CA GLU A 179 -6.25 7.99 2.40
C GLU A 179 -7.09 8.06 1.14
N ALA A 180 -6.88 9.07 0.29
CA ALA A 180 -7.61 9.21 -0.98
C ALA A 180 -7.35 8.01 -1.90
N VAL A 181 -6.08 7.63 -2.06
CA VAL A 181 -5.65 6.45 -2.84
C VAL A 181 -6.24 5.17 -2.25
N SER A 182 -6.11 5.00 -0.93
CA SER A 182 -6.63 3.83 -0.22
C SER A 182 -8.15 3.69 -0.36
N CYS A 183 -8.88 4.79 -0.29
CA CYS A 183 -10.32 4.84 -0.45
C CYS A 183 -10.75 4.55 -1.89
N ALA A 184 -10.06 5.12 -2.89
CA ALA A 184 -10.35 4.86 -4.30
C ALA A 184 -10.19 3.37 -4.64
N LEU A 185 -9.07 2.75 -4.24
CA LEU A 185 -8.83 1.31 -4.44
C LEU A 185 -9.87 0.44 -3.72
N LYS A 186 -10.25 0.82 -2.49
CA LYS A 186 -11.27 0.11 -1.71
C LYS A 186 -12.64 0.23 -2.37
N SER A 187 -13.01 1.41 -2.88
CA SER A 187 -14.27 1.65 -3.57
C SER A 187 -14.34 0.83 -4.84
N PHE A 188 -13.30 0.90 -5.67
CA PHE A 188 -13.24 0.14 -6.91
C PHE A 188 -13.34 -1.38 -6.67
N GLY A 189 -12.68 -1.88 -5.61
CA GLY A 189 -12.84 -3.27 -5.20
C GLY A 189 -14.27 -3.66 -4.78
N LYS A 190 -15.07 -2.73 -4.25
CA LYS A 190 -16.52 -2.96 -3.99
C LYS A 190 -17.30 -3.01 -5.30
N ASP A 191 -17.01 -2.11 -6.23
CA ASP A 191 -17.69 -2.05 -7.53
C ASP A 191 -17.44 -3.34 -8.33
N MET A 192 -16.22 -3.86 -8.30
CA MET A 192 -15.86 -5.14 -8.92
C MET A 192 -16.54 -6.34 -8.24
N ARG A 193 -16.73 -6.31 -6.93
CA ARG A 193 -17.55 -7.32 -6.23
C ARG A 193 -19.01 -7.26 -6.64
N ALA A 194 -19.59 -6.06 -6.79
CA ALA A 194 -20.95 -5.89 -7.28
C ALA A 194 -21.10 -6.42 -8.72
N LEU A 195 -20.12 -6.14 -9.59
CA LEU A 195 -20.06 -6.71 -10.94
C LEU A 195 -20.03 -8.24 -10.90
N TRP A 196 -19.22 -8.85 -10.04
CA TRP A 196 -19.16 -10.32 -9.92
C TRP A 196 -20.51 -10.95 -9.51
N VAL A 197 -21.27 -10.27 -8.65
CA VAL A 197 -22.64 -10.70 -8.28
C VAL A 197 -23.58 -10.61 -9.49
N GLN A 198 -23.52 -9.50 -10.23
CA GLN A 198 -24.32 -9.30 -11.45
C GLN A 198 -24.04 -10.37 -12.51
N GLN A 199 -22.75 -10.68 -12.74
CA GLN A 199 -22.33 -11.77 -13.63
C GLN A 199 -22.92 -13.13 -13.19
N GLY A 200 -23.06 -13.36 -11.89
CA GLY A 200 -23.72 -14.56 -11.35
C GLY A 200 -25.21 -14.64 -11.69
N GLU A 201 -25.92 -13.51 -11.64
CA GLU A 201 -27.33 -13.45 -12.05
C GLU A 201 -27.51 -13.66 -13.56
N GLU A 202 -26.59 -13.15 -14.39
CA GLU A 202 -26.56 -13.44 -15.83
C GLU A 202 -26.45 -14.95 -16.10
N GLN A 203 -25.50 -15.63 -15.43
CA GLN A 203 -25.33 -17.08 -15.55
C GLN A 203 -26.56 -17.87 -15.11
N LYS A 204 -27.26 -17.39 -14.06
CA LYS A 204 -28.49 -18.03 -13.56
C LYS A 204 -29.61 -17.95 -14.58
N HIS A 205 -29.79 -16.82 -15.26
CA HIS A 205 -30.75 -16.70 -16.36
C HIS A 205 -30.37 -17.60 -17.53
N LYS A 206 -29.08 -17.67 -17.90
CA LYS A 206 -28.60 -18.59 -18.93
C LYS A 206 -28.92 -20.05 -18.60
N ARG A 207 -28.64 -20.50 -17.37
CA ARG A 207 -28.95 -21.87 -16.92
C ARG A 207 -30.45 -22.18 -16.97
N LYS A 208 -31.32 -21.20 -16.68
CA LYS A 208 -32.78 -21.36 -16.82
C LYS A 208 -33.19 -21.54 -18.28
N VAL A 209 -32.67 -20.72 -19.19
CA VAL A 209 -32.92 -20.85 -20.63
C VAL A 209 -32.49 -22.24 -21.12
N ASP A 210 -31.28 -22.68 -20.77
CA ASP A 210 -30.75 -23.97 -21.21
C ASP A 210 -31.52 -25.15 -20.59
N GLY A 211 -31.96 -25.02 -19.34
CA GLY A 211 -32.81 -26.00 -18.66
C GLY A 211 -34.16 -26.17 -19.34
N LEU A 212 -34.84 -25.06 -19.65
CA LEU A 212 -36.12 -25.07 -20.35
C LEU A 212 -35.98 -25.59 -21.79
N ALA A 213 -34.90 -25.23 -22.49
CA ALA A 213 -34.61 -25.75 -23.83
C ALA A 213 -34.44 -27.28 -23.83
N LYS A 214 -33.69 -27.83 -22.87
CA LYS A 214 -33.54 -29.28 -22.67
C LYS A 214 -34.85 -29.97 -22.29
N GLU A 215 -35.74 -29.29 -21.56
CA GLU A 215 -37.09 -29.82 -21.25
C GLU A 215 -37.97 -29.85 -22.51
N LEU A 216 -37.96 -28.77 -23.30
CA LEU A 216 -38.70 -28.69 -24.56
C LEU A 216 -38.25 -29.80 -25.52
N GLU A 217 -36.94 -30.00 -25.69
CA GLU A 217 -36.39 -31.08 -26.53
C GLU A 217 -36.91 -32.46 -26.10
N ARG A 218 -36.84 -32.78 -24.81
CA ARG A 218 -37.37 -34.03 -24.25
C ARG A 218 -38.88 -34.19 -24.51
N LYS A 219 -39.66 -33.13 -24.34
CA LYS A 219 -41.11 -33.15 -24.54
C LYS A 219 -41.49 -33.23 -26.02
N VAL A 220 -40.75 -32.58 -26.91
CA VAL A 220 -40.94 -32.70 -28.37
C VAL A 220 -40.69 -34.14 -28.82
N LEU A 221 -39.59 -34.76 -28.38
CA LEU A 221 -39.30 -36.17 -28.70
C LEU A 221 -40.36 -37.13 -28.14
N ALA A 222 -40.90 -36.86 -26.95
CA ALA A 222 -41.98 -37.65 -26.37
C ALA A 222 -43.31 -37.47 -27.13
N PHE A 223 -43.59 -36.24 -27.56
CA PHE A 223 -44.76 -35.91 -28.38
C PHE A 223 -44.70 -36.62 -29.73
N GLN A 224 -43.59 -36.50 -30.48
CA GLN A 224 -43.37 -37.15 -31.77
C GLN A 224 -43.57 -38.67 -31.68
N ARG A 225 -42.97 -39.32 -30.66
CA ARG A 225 -43.16 -40.76 -30.43
C ARG A 225 -44.63 -41.13 -30.20
N THR A 226 -45.36 -40.31 -29.46
CA THR A 226 -46.78 -40.58 -29.17
C THR A 226 -47.66 -40.33 -30.39
N GLU A 227 -47.38 -39.26 -31.14
CA GLU A 227 -48.03 -38.92 -32.40
C GLU A 227 -47.86 -40.05 -33.43
N SER A 228 -46.64 -40.54 -33.64
CA SER A 228 -46.40 -41.69 -34.53
C SER A 228 -47.17 -42.95 -34.10
N ARG A 229 -47.29 -43.21 -32.80
CA ARG A 229 -48.07 -44.36 -32.29
C ARG A 229 -49.57 -44.20 -32.53
N ILE A 230 -50.11 -42.99 -32.33
CA ILE A 230 -51.53 -42.69 -32.53
C ILE A 230 -51.91 -42.76 -34.02
N LEU A 231 -51.05 -42.22 -34.90
CA LEU A 231 -51.24 -42.24 -36.35
C LEU A 231 -51.01 -43.63 -36.97
N GLY A 232 -50.13 -44.45 -36.38
CA GLY A 232 -49.83 -45.81 -36.86
C GLY A 232 -50.82 -46.90 -36.40
N SER A 233 -51.73 -46.60 -35.47
CA SER A 233 -52.73 -47.56 -34.97
C SER A 233 -53.90 -47.71 -35.95
N LYS A 234 -54.03 -48.87 -36.64
CA LYS A 234 -55.23 -49.23 -37.40
C LYS A 234 -56.45 -49.36 -36.46
N LEU A 235 -57.59 -48.75 -36.82
CA LEU A 235 -58.84 -48.79 -36.05
C LEU A 235 -59.85 -49.75 -36.70
N SER A 236 -60.60 -50.49 -35.88
CA SER A 236 -61.74 -51.32 -36.30
C SER A 236 -63.01 -50.47 -36.46
N GLU A 237 -63.89 -50.84 -37.39
CA GLU A 237 -65.02 -50.04 -37.90
C GLU A 237 -66.10 -49.61 -36.87
N LYS A 238 -66.12 -50.17 -35.66
CA LYS A 238 -67.25 -49.99 -34.72
C LYS A 238 -67.12 -48.89 -33.66
N ASP A 239 -65.95 -48.25 -33.49
CA ASP A 239 -65.67 -47.25 -32.43
C ASP A 239 -65.13 -45.89 -32.97
N ILE A 240 -65.33 -45.59 -34.26
CA ILE A 240 -64.48 -44.66 -35.02
C ILE A 240 -64.61 -43.19 -34.58
N GLU A 241 -65.80 -42.60 -34.47
CA GLU A 241 -65.92 -41.13 -34.39
C GLU A 241 -65.48 -40.53 -33.04
N VAL A 242 -65.92 -41.11 -31.93
CA VAL A 242 -65.59 -40.60 -30.57
C VAL A 242 -64.10 -40.82 -30.26
N ASN A 243 -63.54 -41.95 -30.69
CA ASN A 243 -62.13 -42.30 -30.47
C ASN A 243 -61.18 -41.40 -31.29
N VAL A 244 -61.53 -41.08 -32.54
CA VAL A 244 -60.73 -40.17 -33.38
C VAL A 244 -60.77 -38.74 -32.82
N ARG A 245 -61.93 -38.24 -32.39
CA ARG A 245 -62.04 -36.91 -31.78
C ARG A 245 -61.18 -36.78 -30.51
N ASN A 246 -61.24 -37.77 -29.62
CA ASN A 246 -60.44 -37.80 -28.39
C ASN A 246 -58.92 -37.85 -28.67
N ARG A 247 -58.49 -38.59 -29.71
CA ARG A 247 -57.08 -38.64 -30.13
C ARG A 247 -56.58 -37.29 -30.67
N ILE A 248 -57.40 -36.60 -31.47
CA ILE A 248 -57.10 -35.27 -32.00
C ILE A 248 -56.99 -34.25 -30.86
N GLU A 249 -57.94 -34.26 -29.94
CA GLU A 249 -57.98 -33.34 -28.79
C GLU A 249 -56.77 -33.53 -27.87
N TYR A 250 -56.38 -34.78 -27.59
CA TYR A 250 -55.16 -35.12 -26.85
C TYR A 250 -53.87 -34.61 -27.51
N LEU A 251 -53.74 -34.76 -28.84
CA LEU A 251 -52.59 -34.26 -29.58
C LEU A 251 -52.57 -32.73 -29.59
N ALA A 252 -53.73 -32.09 -29.74
CA ALA A 252 -53.87 -30.64 -29.69
C ALA A 252 -53.47 -30.09 -28.31
N GLU A 253 -53.93 -30.70 -27.22
CA GLU A 253 -53.56 -30.30 -25.85
C GLU A 253 -52.05 -30.41 -25.61
N ARG A 254 -51.43 -31.50 -26.06
CA ARG A 254 -49.96 -31.66 -25.96
C ARG A 254 -49.20 -30.65 -26.79
N LYS A 255 -49.67 -30.35 -28.00
CA LYS A 255 -49.09 -29.29 -28.84
C LYS A 255 -49.21 -27.92 -28.17
N ASN A 256 -50.35 -27.61 -27.57
CA ASN A 256 -50.55 -26.40 -26.78
C ASN A 256 -49.57 -26.32 -25.60
N MET A 257 -49.32 -27.42 -24.89
CA MET A 257 -48.31 -27.45 -23.82
C MET A 257 -46.89 -27.16 -24.33
N LEU A 258 -46.51 -27.70 -25.51
CA LEU A 258 -45.22 -27.40 -26.14
C LEU A 258 -45.10 -25.92 -26.53
N ASP A 259 -46.17 -25.34 -27.07
CA ASP A 259 -46.20 -23.93 -27.44
C ASP A 259 -46.14 -23.01 -26.22
N MET A 260 -46.78 -23.38 -25.11
CA MET A 260 -46.63 -22.67 -23.84
C MET A 260 -45.19 -22.74 -23.30
N LEU A 261 -44.49 -23.86 -23.47
CA LEU A 261 -43.08 -23.96 -23.10
C LEU A 261 -42.18 -23.13 -24.00
N ARG A 262 -42.44 -23.08 -25.31
CA ARG A 262 -41.72 -22.20 -26.25
C ARG A 262 -41.86 -20.73 -25.84
N LYS A 263 -43.08 -20.27 -25.56
CA LYS A 263 -43.34 -18.91 -25.06
C LYS A 263 -42.58 -18.61 -23.76
N ARG A 264 -42.51 -19.57 -22.83
CA ARG A 264 -41.72 -19.42 -21.59
C ARG A 264 -40.22 -19.32 -21.86
N ILE A 265 -39.68 -20.11 -22.78
CA ILE A 265 -38.27 -20.02 -23.20
C ILE A 265 -37.98 -18.65 -23.80
N ASP A 266 -38.84 -18.16 -24.69
CA ASP A 266 -38.62 -16.87 -25.34
C ASP A 266 -38.68 -15.70 -24.34
N ALA A 267 -39.60 -15.76 -23.37
CA ALA A 267 -39.64 -14.80 -22.27
C ALA A 267 -38.37 -14.84 -21.40
N GLU A 268 -37.83 -16.04 -21.12
CA GLU A 268 -36.61 -16.17 -20.32
C GLU A 268 -35.34 -15.78 -21.11
N LYS A 269 -35.31 -16.04 -22.43
CA LYS A 269 -34.26 -15.55 -23.33
C LYS A 269 -34.20 -14.03 -23.35
N LEU A 270 -35.35 -13.36 -23.41
CA LEU A 270 -35.42 -11.91 -23.37
C LEU A 270 -34.83 -11.35 -22.07
N LYS A 271 -35.19 -11.94 -20.92
CA LYS A 271 -34.58 -11.56 -19.62
C LYS A 271 -33.06 -11.77 -19.61
N HIS A 272 -32.59 -12.91 -20.14
CA HIS A 272 -31.16 -13.18 -20.23
C HIS A 272 -30.42 -12.12 -21.06
N ILE A 273 -30.97 -11.73 -22.21
CA ILE A 273 -30.39 -10.66 -23.06
C ILE A 273 -30.35 -9.33 -22.28
N THR A 274 -31.44 -8.93 -21.61
CA THR A 274 -31.48 -7.71 -20.81
C THR A 274 -30.42 -7.71 -19.69
N VAL A 275 -30.29 -8.82 -18.96
CA VAL A 275 -29.28 -8.94 -17.89
C VAL A 275 -27.86 -8.91 -18.45
N MET A 276 -27.61 -9.54 -19.60
CA MET A 276 -26.33 -9.54 -20.29
C MET A 276 -25.92 -8.11 -20.71
N GLU A 277 -26.84 -7.34 -21.29
CA GLU A 277 -26.60 -5.92 -21.64
C GLU A 277 -26.29 -5.08 -20.40
N GLN A 278 -27.02 -5.30 -19.29
CA GLN A 278 -26.74 -4.63 -18.02
C GLN A 278 -25.35 -4.97 -17.48
N THR A 279 -24.95 -6.25 -17.48
CA THR A 279 -23.61 -6.67 -17.06
C THR A 279 -22.52 -5.95 -17.87
N GLN A 280 -22.70 -5.85 -19.19
CA GLN A 280 -21.75 -5.18 -20.07
C GLN A 280 -21.64 -3.68 -19.76
N GLN A 281 -22.77 -3.00 -19.57
CA GLN A 281 -22.79 -1.59 -19.21
C GLN A 281 -22.13 -1.33 -17.84
N ILE A 282 -22.41 -2.17 -16.84
CA ILE A 282 -21.77 -2.09 -15.52
C ILE A 282 -20.28 -2.38 -15.63
N THR A 283 -19.87 -3.31 -16.49
CA THR A 283 -18.45 -3.61 -16.73
C THR A 283 -17.73 -2.37 -17.29
N VAL A 284 -18.20 -1.80 -18.40
CA VAL A 284 -17.54 -0.63 -19.00
C VAL A 284 -17.51 0.54 -18.04
N LYS A 285 -18.67 0.93 -17.49
CA LYS A 285 -18.76 2.09 -16.59
C LYS A 285 -18.01 1.86 -15.28
N GLY A 286 -18.07 0.66 -14.72
CA GLY A 286 -17.40 0.33 -13.46
C GLY A 286 -15.89 0.36 -13.59
N PHE A 287 -15.33 -0.19 -14.68
CA PHE A 287 -13.90 -0.07 -14.96
C PHE A 287 -13.50 1.38 -15.22
N GLN A 288 -14.26 2.10 -16.04
CA GLN A 288 -13.98 3.48 -16.38
C GLN A 288 -13.94 4.36 -15.12
N THR A 289 -15.01 4.36 -14.34
CA THR A 289 -15.13 5.17 -13.13
C THR A 289 -14.16 4.76 -12.03
N GLY A 290 -14.02 3.44 -11.81
CA GLY A 290 -13.14 2.89 -10.79
C GLY A 290 -11.67 3.21 -11.04
N PHE A 291 -11.16 2.89 -12.23
CA PHE A 291 -9.77 3.21 -12.57
C PHE A 291 -9.52 4.70 -12.72
N TYR A 292 -10.47 5.48 -13.28
CA TYR A 292 -10.33 6.94 -13.34
C TYR A 292 -10.17 7.55 -11.95
N SER A 293 -10.97 7.10 -10.97
CA SER A 293 -10.84 7.52 -9.58
C SER A 293 -9.50 7.11 -8.96
N VAL A 294 -9.07 5.86 -9.16
CA VAL A 294 -7.79 5.35 -8.63
C VAL A 294 -6.62 6.13 -9.21
N PHE A 295 -6.52 6.23 -10.54
CA PHE A 295 -5.42 6.95 -11.18
C PHE A 295 -5.47 8.44 -10.84
N GLY A 296 -6.64 9.05 -10.74
CA GLY A 296 -6.78 10.45 -10.33
C GLY A 296 -6.21 10.68 -8.92
N SER A 297 -6.54 9.81 -7.98
CA SER A 297 -5.98 9.88 -6.62
C SER A 297 -4.46 9.67 -6.60
N LEU A 298 -3.92 8.80 -7.44
CA LEU A 298 -2.48 8.55 -7.57
C LEU A 298 -1.72 9.68 -8.25
N VAL A 299 -2.35 10.39 -9.19
CA VAL A 299 -1.81 11.62 -9.80
C VAL A 299 -1.63 12.69 -8.72
N GLU A 300 -2.67 12.95 -7.92
CA GLU A 300 -2.60 13.95 -6.85
C GLU A 300 -1.61 13.54 -5.75
N PHE A 301 -1.56 12.24 -5.41
CA PHE A 301 -0.55 11.70 -4.49
C PHE A 301 0.88 11.88 -5.02
N SER A 302 1.10 11.61 -6.31
CA SER A 302 2.42 11.75 -6.94
C SER A 302 2.86 13.22 -6.96
N LYS A 303 1.97 14.16 -7.32
CA LYS A 303 2.25 15.61 -7.27
C LYS A 303 2.62 16.07 -5.87
N ALA A 304 1.85 15.66 -4.86
CA ALA A 304 2.12 15.98 -3.46
C ALA A 304 3.47 15.39 -2.99
N SER A 305 3.78 14.17 -3.41
CA SER A 305 5.05 13.51 -3.09
C SER A 305 6.24 14.21 -3.73
N ILE A 306 6.16 14.56 -5.01
CA ILE A 306 7.23 15.31 -5.72
C ILE A 306 7.50 16.63 -5.00
N LYS A 307 6.44 17.38 -4.68
CA LYS A 307 6.55 18.65 -3.96
C LYS A 307 7.22 18.45 -2.59
N MET A 308 6.75 17.47 -1.82
CA MET A 308 7.34 17.14 -0.52
C MET A 308 8.85 16.85 -0.64
N TYR A 309 9.27 16.00 -1.58
CA TYR A 309 10.69 15.67 -1.72
C TYR A 309 11.51 16.87 -2.22
N ALA A 310 10.96 17.70 -3.11
CA ALA A 310 11.62 18.93 -3.54
C ALA A 310 11.84 19.88 -2.36
N ASP A 311 10.80 20.11 -1.55
CA ASP A 311 10.87 20.95 -0.35
C ASP A 311 11.91 20.40 0.65
N LEU A 312 11.97 19.08 0.84
CA LEU A 312 12.96 18.41 1.70
C LEU A 312 14.40 18.53 1.17
N VAL A 313 14.61 18.41 -0.15
CA VAL A 313 15.93 18.61 -0.76
C VAL A 313 16.39 20.04 -0.53
N THR A 314 15.53 21.03 -0.81
CA THR A 314 15.84 22.44 -0.55
C THR A 314 16.15 22.70 0.93
N TYR A 315 15.40 22.09 1.85
CA TYR A 315 15.67 22.18 3.28
C TYR A 315 17.05 21.60 3.67
N CYS A 316 17.45 20.48 3.05
CA CYS A 316 18.77 19.89 3.28
C CYS A 316 19.92 20.72 2.71
N GLU A 317 19.67 21.54 1.70
CA GLU A 317 20.67 22.40 1.06
C GLU A 317 20.81 23.75 1.80
N THR A 318 19.72 24.32 2.31
CA THR A 318 19.76 25.58 3.07
C THR A 318 20.39 25.40 4.45
N THR A 319 20.23 24.24 5.07
CA THR A 319 20.87 23.88 6.35
C THR A 319 22.39 23.65 6.24
N LYS A 320 22.97 23.62 5.02
CA LYS A 320 24.42 23.52 4.78
C LYS A 320 25.16 24.86 4.73
N VAL A 321 24.46 26.00 4.68
CA VAL A 321 25.10 27.32 4.63
C VAL A 321 25.18 27.87 6.05
N PRO A 322 26.33 27.75 6.76
CA PRO A 322 26.53 28.55 7.95
C PRO A 322 26.59 30.03 7.52
N GLU A 323 25.76 30.86 8.15
CA GLU A 323 26.01 32.29 8.24
C GLU A 323 27.44 32.45 8.75
N LYS A 324 28.30 33.12 7.97
CA LYS A 324 29.63 33.52 8.42
C LYS A 324 29.44 34.54 9.54
N GLU A 325 29.33 34.08 10.76
CA GLU A 325 29.64 34.88 11.94
C GLU A 325 31.16 34.77 12.16
N ASP A 326 31.83 35.92 12.16
CA ASP A 326 33.26 36.05 12.39
C ASP A 326 33.63 35.48 13.76
N GLU A 327 34.31 34.33 13.78
CA GLU A 327 34.93 33.75 14.99
C GLU A 327 36.27 34.44 15.25
N ASP A 328 36.28 35.39 16.18
CA ASP A 328 37.41 35.60 17.08
C ASP A 328 37.10 34.83 18.38
N GLU A 329 37.69 33.64 18.57
CA GLU A 329 37.72 32.99 19.89
C GLU A 329 39.14 32.47 20.23
N PRO A 330 39.67 32.76 21.42
CA PRO A 330 41.00 32.32 21.84
C PRO A 330 41.01 30.90 22.42
N SER A 331 42.08 30.18 22.13
CA SER A 331 42.40 28.81 22.54
C SER A 331 42.37 28.59 24.07
N TYR A 332 41.51 27.69 24.52
CA TYR A 332 41.34 27.22 25.90
C TYR A 332 42.41 26.22 26.39
N VAL A 333 43.51 26.02 25.65
CA VAL A 333 44.53 25.00 25.98
C VAL A 333 45.63 25.51 26.93
N GLU A 334 45.75 26.83 27.12
CA GLU A 334 46.80 27.41 27.99
C GLU A 334 46.41 27.54 29.47
N GLU A 335 45.13 27.48 29.84
CA GLU A 335 44.70 27.83 31.20
C GLU A 335 44.79 26.69 32.22
N MET A 336 44.94 25.43 31.78
CA MET A 336 45.07 24.26 32.69
C MET A 336 46.52 23.90 33.04
N SER A 337 47.51 24.46 32.34
CA SER A 337 48.93 24.21 32.63
C SER A 337 49.46 25.07 33.80
N SER A 338 48.77 26.16 34.14
CA SER A 338 49.18 27.09 35.20
C SER A 338 48.78 26.64 36.62
N TYR A 339 47.83 25.70 36.76
CA TYR A 339 47.34 25.27 38.07
C TYR A 339 48.03 24.02 38.66
N LEU A 340 48.92 23.36 37.91
CA LEU A 340 49.59 22.12 38.36
C LEU A 340 51.10 22.26 38.59
N TRP A 341 51.69 23.43 38.29
CA TRP A 341 53.09 23.76 38.56
C TRP A 341 53.26 25.18 39.12
N GLY A 342 52.37 25.57 40.03
CA GLY A 342 52.47 26.77 40.86
C GLY A 342 52.69 26.40 42.33
#